data_AF-A0A529U3Q6-F1
#
_entry.id   AF-A0A529U3Q6-F1
#
_cell.length_a   1.000
_cell.length_b   1.000
_cell.length_c   1.000
_cell.angle_alpha   90.00
_cell.angle_beta   90.00
_cell.angle_gamma   90.00
#
_symmetry.space_group_name_H-M   'P 1'
#
loop_
_entity.id
_entity.type
_entity.pdbx_description
1 polymer ?
#
loop_
_entity_poly.entity_id
_entity_poly.type
_entity_poly.pdbx_seq_one_letter_code
_entity_poly.pdbx_strand_id
1 'polypeptide(L)'
;MLSGPMRLFKRALLAAMRAKWITILVTAGLFAAALAGARLIPQQFFPSSDRPELLVDLKLQDNASILATNEVVQQFDEIAAADPDVEHFSTDVGQGAIRFYLPLDVALPNPFFAQSVIVTKGLKEREQVRARLEKALATRFPQVIARVNPLELGPPVGWPVKYRVDGPDPTQVRSIALQVADALGKT
;
A
#
# COMPACT_ATOMS: atom_id res chain seq x y z
N MET A 1 -20.88 -10.15 53.91
CA MET A 1 -19.45 -9.81 53.61
C MET A 1 -19.40 -9.16 52.24
N LEU A 2 -18.91 -7.92 52.11
CA LEU A 2 -18.72 -7.30 50.79
C LEU A 2 -17.73 -8.12 49.96
N SER A 3 -18.06 -8.39 48.70
CA SER A 3 -17.23 -9.14 47.75
C SER A 3 -15.87 -8.45 47.56
N GLY A 4 -14.81 -9.21 47.27
CA GLY A 4 -13.47 -8.70 46.99
C GLY A 4 -13.41 -7.47 46.07
N PRO A 5 -14.07 -7.46 44.90
CA PRO A 5 -14.09 -6.30 44.00
C PRO A 5 -14.73 -5.05 44.62
N MET A 6 -15.78 -5.21 45.43
CA MET A 6 -16.47 -4.09 46.08
C MET A 6 -15.58 -3.39 47.13
N ARG A 7 -14.68 -4.13 47.79
CA ARG A 7 -13.71 -3.56 48.73
C ARG A 7 -12.61 -2.79 48.01
N LEU A 8 -12.15 -3.29 46.85
CA LEU A 8 -11.13 -2.64 46.04
C LEU A 8 -11.63 -1.30 45.48
N PHE A 9 -12.84 -1.30 44.93
CA PHE A 9 -13.50 -0.09 44.45
C PHE A 9 -13.67 0.94 45.56
N LYS A 10 -14.18 0.54 46.74
CA LYS A 10 -14.35 1.44 47.89
C LYS A 10 -13.03 2.07 48.34
N ARG A 11 -11.93 1.31 48.31
CA ARG A 11 -10.59 1.82 48.65
C ARG A 11 -10.09 2.84 47.62
N ALA A 12 -10.21 2.55 46.33
CA ALA A 12 -9.83 3.46 45.26
C ALA A 12 -10.64 4.76 45.29
N LEU A 13 -11.96 4.67 45.52
CA LEU A 13 -12.84 5.81 45.65
C LEU A 13 -12.44 6.73 46.81
N LEU A 14 -12.25 6.17 48.01
CA LEU A 14 -11.86 6.96 49.18
C LEU A 14 -10.47 7.59 49.02
N ALA A 15 -9.53 6.92 48.35
CA ALA A 15 -8.22 7.48 48.02
C ALA A 15 -8.33 8.66 47.05
N ALA A 16 -9.13 8.51 45.98
CA ALA A 16 -9.36 9.57 44.99
C ALA A 16 -10.05 10.80 45.60
N MET A 17 -11.01 10.59 46.52
CA MET A 17 -11.69 11.69 47.23
C MET A 17 -10.78 12.45 48.20
N ARG A 18 -9.86 11.76 48.88
CA ARG A 18 -8.90 12.40 49.80
C ARG A 18 -7.83 13.20 49.07
N ALA A 19 -7.41 12.74 47.89
CA ALA A 19 -6.35 13.36 47.10
C ALA A 19 -6.86 14.13 45.88
N LYS A 20 -7.88 14.99 46.06
CA LYS A 20 -8.59 15.68 44.96
C LYS A 20 -7.69 16.36 43.92
N TRP A 21 -6.59 17.00 44.35
CA TRP A 21 -5.65 17.66 43.44
C TRP A 21 -4.80 16.67 42.63
N ILE A 22 -4.42 15.53 43.23
CA ILE A 22 -3.71 14.46 42.53
C ILE A 22 -4.63 13.86 41.47
N THR A 23 -5.90 13.61 41.79
CA THR A 23 -6.90 13.13 40.83
C THR A 23 -7.03 14.08 39.63
N ILE A 24 -7.13 15.40 39.87
CA ILE A 24 -7.19 16.41 38.80
C ILE A 24 -5.93 16.38 37.93
N LEU A 25 -4.73 16.35 38.55
CA LEU A 25 -3.47 16.33 37.81
C LEU A 25 -3.30 15.05 36.99
N VAL A 26 -3.70 13.89 37.52
CA VAL A 26 -3.67 12.63 36.78
C VAL A 26 -4.63 12.67 35.60
N THR A 27 -5.86 13.15 35.78
CA THR A 27 -6.83 13.29 34.69
C THR A 27 -6.32 14.24 33.61
N ALA A 28 -5.81 15.41 34.00
CA ALA A 28 -5.23 16.38 33.07
C ALA A 28 -4.00 15.81 32.34
N GLY A 29 -3.14 15.08 33.06
CA GLY A 29 -1.97 14.41 32.50
C GLY A 29 -2.34 13.33 31.49
N LEU A 30 -3.32 12.47 31.81
CA LEU A 30 -3.84 11.47 30.88
C LEU A 30 -4.49 12.11 29.66
N PHE A 31 -5.22 13.21 29.83
CA PHE A 31 -5.81 13.95 28.72
C PHE A 31 -4.75 14.57 27.80
N ALA A 32 -3.72 15.22 28.38
CA ALA A 32 -2.60 15.75 27.61
C ALA A 32 -1.82 14.63 26.89
N ALA A 33 -1.61 13.49 27.55
CA ALA A 33 -0.98 12.32 26.93
C ALA A 33 -1.82 11.76 25.78
N ALA A 34 -3.15 11.72 25.90
CA ALA A 34 -4.04 11.30 24.83
C ALA A 34 -3.97 12.26 23.63
N LEU A 35 -3.96 13.58 23.86
CA LEU A 35 -3.80 14.57 22.79
C LEU A 35 -2.43 14.47 22.10
N ALA A 36 -1.36 14.27 22.86
CA ALA A 36 -0.02 14.06 22.32
C ALA A 36 0.05 12.77 21.49
N GLY A 37 -0.52 11.67 22.02
CA GLY A 37 -0.58 10.38 21.34
C GLY A 37 -1.44 10.40 20.08
N ALA A 38 -2.53 11.17 20.05
CA ALA A 38 -3.39 11.29 18.87
C ALA A 38 -2.64 11.83 17.64
N ARG A 39 -1.62 12.67 17.83
CA ARG A 39 -0.77 13.19 16.73
C ARG A 39 0.13 12.12 16.10
N LEU A 40 0.34 11.00 16.78
CA LEU A 40 1.15 9.88 16.29
C LEU A 40 0.33 8.87 15.49
N ILE A 41 -0.99 9.02 15.45
CA ILE A 41 -1.87 8.11 14.71
C ILE A 41 -1.78 8.47 13.22
N PRO A 42 -1.25 7.58 12.36
CA PRO A 42 -1.20 7.83 10.93
C PRO A 42 -2.62 7.96 10.37
N GLN A 43 -2.84 8.98 9.54
CA GLN A 43 -4.12 9.20 8.87
C GLN A 43 -4.07 8.57 7.48
N GLN A 44 -4.95 7.61 7.23
CA GLN A 44 -5.13 6.97 5.92
C GLN A 44 -6.57 7.15 5.47
N PHE A 45 -6.78 7.58 4.22
CA PHE A 45 -8.11 7.87 3.69
C PHE A 45 -8.90 6.59 3.39
N PHE A 46 -8.27 5.61 2.72
CA PHE A 46 -8.84 4.29 2.46
C PHE A 46 -7.85 3.18 2.84
N PRO A 47 -8.25 2.18 3.64
CA PRO A 47 -7.43 1.02 3.94
C PRO A 47 -7.30 0.08 2.73
N SER A 48 -6.27 -0.76 2.75
CA SER A 48 -6.19 -1.90 1.83
C SER A 48 -7.29 -2.92 2.14
N SER A 49 -7.74 -3.63 1.10
CA SER A 49 -8.65 -4.75 1.20
C SER A 49 -8.04 -5.92 1.99
N ASP A 50 -8.89 -6.66 2.70
CA ASP A 50 -8.57 -7.89 3.43
C ASP A 50 -8.50 -9.13 2.52
N ARG A 51 -8.73 -8.95 1.22
CA ARG A 51 -8.67 -10.03 0.25
C ARG A 51 -7.24 -10.50 -0.06
N PRO A 52 -7.07 -11.78 -0.43
CA PRO A 52 -5.76 -12.39 -0.65
C PRO A 52 -5.13 -12.06 -2.01
N GLU A 53 -5.79 -11.28 -2.88
CA GLU A 53 -5.25 -10.96 -4.21
C GLU A 53 -4.27 -9.76 -4.17
N LEU A 54 -3.26 -9.83 -5.03
CA LEU A 54 -2.36 -8.73 -5.39
C LEU A 54 -2.49 -8.42 -6.87
N LEU A 55 -2.40 -7.16 -7.21
CA LEU A 55 -2.20 -6.70 -8.57
C LEU A 55 -0.73 -6.39 -8.78
N VAL A 56 -0.18 -6.85 -9.90
CA VAL A 56 1.17 -6.54 -10.33
C VAL A 56 1.10 -5.87 -11.69
N ASP A 57 1.36 -4.56 -11.72
CA ASP A 57 1.48 -3.81 -12.95
C ASP A 57 2.92 -3.90 -13.46
N LEU A 58 3.10 -4.22 -14.73
CA LEU A 58 4.38 -4.26 -15.41
C LEU A 58 4.34 -3.29 -16.59
N LYS A 59 4.99 -2.13 -16.44
CA LYS A 59 5.06 -1.12 -17.50
C LYS A 59 6.48 -1.01 -18.06
N LEU A 60 6.64 -1.34 -19.34
CA LEU A 60 7.86 -1.14 -20.11
C LEU A 60 7.90 0.30 -20.66
N GLN A 61 8.97 0.63 -21.38
CA GLN A 61 9.07 1.87 -22.16
C GLN A 61 7.90 1.99 -23.13
N ASP A 62 7.35 3.20 -23.31
CA ASP A 62 6.12 3.43 -24.09
C ASP A 62 6.23 3.01 -25.59
N ASN A 63 7.44 2.79 -26.10
CA ASN A 63 7.69 2.31 -27.47
C ASN A 63 7.98 0.79 -27.56
N ALA A 64 7.86 0.04 -26.47
CA ALA A 64 8.12 -1.40 -26.45
C ALA A 64 7.04 -2.17 -27.25
N SER A 65 7.48 -3.24 -27.91
CA SER A 65 6.57 -4.14 -28.63
C SER A 65 5.85 -5.08 -27.66
N ILE A 66 4.71 -5.61 -28.10
CA ILE A 66 3.97 -6.63 -27.33
C ILE A 66 4.81 -7.90 -27.08
N LEU A 67 5.72 -8.23 -27.99
CA LEU A 67 6.62 -9.37 -27.85
C LEU A 67 7.61 -9.14 -26.70
N ALA A 68 8.19 -7.94 -26.61
CA ALA A 68 9.10 -7.59 -25.51
C ALA A 68 8.37 -7.61 -24.15
N THR A 69 7.13 -7.12 -24.10
CA THR A 69 6.30 -7.22 -22.90
C THR A 69 6.02 -8.66 -22.53
N ASN A 70 5.71 -9.52 -23.52
CA ASN A 70 5.46 -10.93 -23.29
C ASN A 70 6.70 -11.68 -22.78
N GLU A 71 7.91 -11.35 -23.25
CA GLU A 71 9.16 -11.92 -22.71
C GLU A 71 9.38 -11.56 -21.24
N VAL A 72 9.10 -10.32 -20.84
CA VAL A 72 9.13 -9.89 -19.44
C VAL A 72 8.11 -10.64 -18.61
N VAL A 73 6.88 -10.77 -19.13
CA VAL A 73 5.80 -11.51 -18.46
C VAL A 73 6.17 -12.96 -18.24
N GLN A 74 6.74 -13.66 -19.23
CA GLN A 74 7.14 -15.06 -19.06
C GLN A 74 8.15 -15.24 -17.92
N GLN A 75 9.14 -14.36 -17.83
CA GLN A 75 10.11 -14.40 -16.73
C GLN A 75 9.48 -14.05 -15.37
N PHE A 76 8.50 -13.15 -15.36
CA PHE A 76 7.73 -12.81 -14.16
C PHE A 76 6.85 -13.99 -13.71
N ASP A 77 6.16 -14.64 -14.65
CA ASP A 77 5.28 -15.78 -14.41
C ASP A 77 6.07 -16.97 -13.82
N GLU A 78 7.32 -17.19 -14.25
CA GLU A 78 8.22 -18.17 -13.63
C GLU A 78 8.50 -17.86 -12.16
N ILE A 79 8.67 -16.59 -11.80
CA ILE A 79 8.91 -16.16 -10.42
C ILE A 79 7.63 -16.36 -9.59
N ALA A 80 6.48 -15.96 -10.12
CA ALA A 80 5.19 -16.13 -9.45
C ALA A 80 4.85 -17.62 -9.25
N ALA A 81 5.10 -18.47 -10.25
CA ALA A 81 4.87 -19.91 -10.19
C ALA A 81 5.81 -20.64 -9.22
N ALA A 82 7.02 -20.13 -9.01
CA ALA A 82 7.99 -20.71 -8.08
C ALA A 82 7.71 -20.36 -6.60
N ASP A 83 6.81 -19.40 -6.33
CA ASP A 83 6.51 -18.98 -4.97
C ASP A 83 5.46 -19.91 -4.33
N PRO A 84 5.79 -20.59 -3.20
CA PRO A 84 4.90 -21.57 -2.59
C PRO A 84 3.65 -20.96 -1.97
N ASP A 85 3.61 -19.64 -1.76
CA ASP A 85 2.48 -18.93 -1.15
C ASP A 85 1.49 -18.39 -2.20
N VAL A 86 1.84 -18.50 -3.48
CA VAL A 86 0.95 -18.23 -4.61
C VAL A 86 0.09 -19.46 -4.87
N GLU A 87 -1.23 -19.29 -4.88
CA GLU A 87 -2.18 -20.38 -5.17
C GLU A 87 -2.42 -20.49 -6.68
N HIS A 88 -2.70 -19.36 -7.32
CA HIS A 88 -2.84 -19.24 -8.77
C HIS A 88 -2.65 -17.78 -9.19
N PHE A 89 -2.39 -17.58 -10.48
CA PHE A 89 -2.31 -16.26 -11.06
C PHE A 89 -2.78 -16.27 -12.52
N SER A 90 -3.10 -15.08 -13.02
CA SER A 90 -3.36 -14.84 -14.44
C SER A 90 -2.71 -13.54 -14.84
N THR A 91 -2.03 -13.52 -15.99
CA THR A 91 -1.37 -12.33 -16.53
C THR A 91 -1.98 -11.95 -17.86
N ASP A 92 -2.47 -10.71 -17.95
CA ASP A 92 -2.96 -10.10 -19.19
C ASP A 92 -1.84 -9.25 -19.81
N VAL A 93 -1.44 -9.60 -21.04
CA VAL A 93 -0.38 -8.90 -21.79
C VAL A 93 -1.02 -7.96 -22.80
N GLY A 94 -0.62 -6.69 -22.78
CA GLY A 94 -1.10 -5.67 -23.71
C GLY A 94 -2.33 -4.91 -23.23
N GLN A 95 -2.86 -5.21 -22.04
CA GLN A 95 -4.03 -4.57 -21.46
C GLN A 95 -4.11 -4.84 -19.94
N GLY A 96 -5.00 -4.12 -19.26
CA GLY A 96 -5.33 -4.43 -17.86
C GLY A 96 -6.15 -5.70 -17.71
N ALA A 97 -6.15 -6.26 -16.50
CA ALA A 97 -6.96 -7.40 -16.15
C ALA A 97 -8.45 -7.09 -16.29
N ILE A 98 -9.24 -8.13 -16.58
CA ILE A 98 -10.70 -8.01 -16.65
C ILE A 98 -11.22 -7.49 -15.31
N ARG A 99 -12.15 -6.54 -15.34
CA ARG A 99 -12.76 -6.02 -14.11
C ARG A 99 -13.52 -7.11 -13.35
N PHE A 100 -12.91 -7.63 -12.29
CA PHE A 100 -13.53 -8.57 -11.34
C PHE A 100 -13.83 -7.91 -9.98
N TYR A 101 -13.27 -6.74 -9.72
CA TYR A 101 -13.44 -5.98 -8.49
C TYR A 101 -13.90 -4.55 -8.80
N LEU A 102 -14.95 -4.07 -8.14
CA LEU A 102 -15.65 -2.82 -8.49
C LEU A 102 -14.71 -1.61 -8.57
N PRO A 103 -13.84 -1.36 -7.58
CA PRO A 103 -12.92 -0.23 -7.59
C PRO A 103 -11.65 -0.46 -8.41
N LEU A 104 -11.47 -1.63 -9.04
CA LEU A 104 -10.32 -1.87 -9.92
C LEU A 104 -10.28 -0.83 -11.03
N ASP A 105 -9.14 -0.18 -11.23
CA ASP A 105 -8.89 0.66 -12.39
C ASP A 105 -8.46 -0.21 -13.57
N VAL A 106 -9.15 -0.10 -14.70
CA VAL A 106 -8.87 -0.93 -15.87
C VAL A 106 -7.99 -0.14 -16.81
N ALA A 107 -6.73 -0.58 -16.92
CA ALA A 107 -5.79 0.01 -17.86
C ALA A 107 -6.24 -0.22 -19.31
N LEU A 108 -6.11 0.83 -20.13
CA LEU A 108 -6.39 0.75 -21.56
C LEU A 108 -5.40 -0.20 -22.26
N PRO A 109 -5.80 -0.83 -23.38
CA PRO A 109 -4.89 -1.66 -24.17
C PRO A 109 -3.65 -0.88 -24.64
N ASN A 110 -2.47 -1.35 -24.25
CA ASN A 110 -1.17 -0.78 -24.58
C ASN A 110 -0.13 -1.90 -24.72
N PRO A 111 0.63 -1.99 -25.83
CA PRO A 111 1.56 -3.10 -26.06
C PRO A 111 2.73 -3.17 -25.07
N PHE A 112 3.06 -2.06 -24.42
CA PHE A 112 4.14 -1.93 -23.43
C PHE A 112 3.67 -2.18 -21.98
N PHE A 113 2.43 -2.64 -21.78
CA PHE A 113 1.84 -2.83 -20.46
C PHE A 113 1.34 -4.27 -20.28
N ALA A 114 1.52 -4.82 -19.09
CA ALA A 114 0.87 -6.05 -18.66
C ALA A 114 0.42 -5.92 -17.21
N GLN A 115 -0.62 -6.66 -16.84
CA GLN A 115 -1.11 -6.71 -15.47
C GLN A 115 -1.33 -8.17 -15.05
N SER A 116 -0.79 -8.54 -13.90
CA SER A 116 -0.99 -9.85 -13.32
C SER A 116 -1.86 -9.75 -12.06
N VAL A 117 -2.79 -10.69 -11.94
CA VAL A 117 -3.61 -10.90 -10.73
C VAL A 117 -3.07 -12.13 -10.03
N ILE A 118 -2.44 -11.95 -8.87
CA ILE A 118 -1.89 -13.02 -8.05
C ILE A 118 -2.86 -13.31 -6.92
N VAL A 119 -3.30 -14.56 -6.78
CA VAL A 119 -4.08 -15.02 -5.63
C VAL A 119 -3.17 -15.79 -4.69
N THR A 120 -3.06 -15.32 -3.45
CA THR A 120 -2.23 -15.95 -2.43
C THR A 120 -3.05 -16.82 -1.49
N LYS A 121 -2.39 -17.71 -0.74
CA LYS A 121 -3.07 -18.63 0.20
C LYS A 121 -3.75 -17.95 1.39
N GLY A 122 -3.48 -16.67 1.63
CA GLY A 122 -4.02 -15.93 2.76
C GLY A 122 -3.46 -14.51 2.88
N LEU A 123 -4.07 -13.71 3.78
CA LEU A 123 -3.72 -12.30 3.94
C LEU A 123 -2.29 -12.09 4.47
N LYS A 124 -1.80 -12.99 5.33
CA LYS A 124 -0.44 -12.89 5.88
C LYS A 124 0.59 -13.23 4.81
N GLU A 125 0.32 -14.29 4.06
CA GLU A 125 1.10 -14.78 2.94
C GLU A 125 1.18 -13.71 1.85
N ARG A 126 0.08 -13.01 1.58
CA ARG A 126 0.00 -11.89 0.65
C ARG A 126 1.08 -10.84 0.88
N GLU A 127 1.26 -10.38 2.12
CA GLU A 127 2.28 -9.36 2.42
C GLU A 127 3.72 -9.89 2.23
N GLN A 128 3.93 -11.19 2.47
CA GLN A 128 5.24 -11.82 2.26
C GLN A 128 5.54 -11.99 0.77
N VAL A 129 4.55 -12.46 -0.01
CA VAL A 129 4.62 -12.54 -1.47
C VAL A 129 4.86 -11.16 -2.05
N ARG A 130 4.13 -10.14 -1.60
CA ARG A 130 4.31 -8.74 -2.04
C ARG A 130 5.75 -8.30 -1.88
N ALA A 131 6.33 -8.46 -0.68
CA ALA A 131 7.72 -8.07 -0.42
C ALA A 131 8.73 -8.84 -1.27
N ARG A 132 8.49 -10.14 -1.52
CA ARG A 132 9.35 -10.96 -2.40
C ARG A 132 9.26 -10.52 -3.86
N LEU A 133 8.05 -10.27 -4.36
CA LEU A 133 7.82 -9.78 -5.72
C LEU A 133 8.43 -8.39 -5.91
N GLU A 134 8.21 -7.45 -5.00
CA GLU A 134 8.83 -6.11 -5.05
C GLU A 134 10.36 -6.21 -5.14
N LYS A 135 10.98 -7.06 -4.31
CA LYS A 135 12.43 -7.30 -4.35
C LYS A 135 12.88 -7.94 -5.66
N ALA A 136 12.16 -8.95 -6.15
CA ALA A 136 12.48 -9.64 -7.39
C ALA A 136 12.37 -8.70 -8.59
N LEU A 137 11.31 -7.88 -8.64
CA LEU A 137 11.05 -6.89 -9.68
C LEU A 137 12.14 -5.83 -9.72
N ALA A 138 12.52 -5.28 -8.57
CA ALA A 138 13.58 -4.29 -8.47
C ALA A 138 14.96 -4.82 -8.90
N THR A 139 15.23 -6.12 -8.69
CA THR A 139 16.54 -6.71 -8.96
C THR A 139 16.65 -7.29 -10.37
N ARG A 140 15.60 -7.97 -10.85
CA ARG A 140 15.61 -8.70 -12.13
C ARG A 140 15.08 -7.89 -13.31
N PHE A 141 14.24 -6.88 -13.05
CA PHE A 141 13.58 -6.09 -14.08
C PHE A 141 13.80 -4.58 -13.89
N PRO A 142 15.05 -4.09 -13.78
CA PRO A 142 15.33 -2.66 -13.61
C PRO A 142 14.80 -1.77 -14.75
N GLN A 143 14.56 -2.36 -15.92
CA GLN A 143 13.99 -1.69 -17.09
C GLN A 143 12.46 -1.55 -17.06
N VAL A 144 11.78 -2.16 -16.08
CA VAL A 144 10.32 -2.20 -15.97
C VAL A 144 9.89 -1.35 -14.78
N ILE A 145 8.94 -0.45 -15.00
CA ILE A 145 8.25 0.24 -13.91
C ILE A 145 7.20 -0.74 -13.39
N ALA A 146 7.57 -1.47 -12.33
CA ALA A 146 6.73 -2.47 -11.72
C ALA A 146 6.04 -1.93 -10.46
N ARG A 147 4.79 -2.32 -10.24
CA ARG A 147 4.03 -1.97 -9.04
C ARG A 147 3.28 -3.19 -8.52
N VAL A 148 3.56 -3.57 -7.27
CA VAL A 148 2.81 -4.60 -6.57
C VAL A 148 1.90 -3.92 -5.55
N ASN A 149 0.59 -4.07 -5.69
CA ASN A 149 -0.37 -3.40 -4.80
C ASN A 149 -1.50 -4.36 -4.40
N PRO A 150 -1.91 -4.39 -3.11
CA PRO A 150 -3.19 -4.97 -2.75
C PRO A 150 -4.36 -4.20 -3.38
N LEU A 151 -5.53 -4.85 -3.40
CA LEU A 151 -6.77 -4.20 -3.79
C LEU A 151 -7.15 -3.10 -2.78
N GLU A 152 -7.66 -1.98 -3.26
CA GLU A 152 -8.03 -0.81 -2.45
C GLU A 152 -9.54 -0.79 -2.14
N LEU A 153 -9.93 -0.46 -0.91
CA LEU A 153 -11.33 -0.29 -0.51
C LEU A 153 -11.77 1.17 -0.78
N GLY A 154 -11.93 1.55 -2.05
CA GLY A 154 -12.35 2.91 -2.41
C GLY A 154 -12.06 3.26 -3.86
N PRO A 155 -12.39 4.48 -4.33
CA PRO A 155 -12.06 4.92 -5.69
C PRO A 155 -10.56 4.73 -5.96
N PRO A 156 -10.17 4.20 -7.13
CA PRO A 156 -8.78 3.97 -7.44
C PRO A 156 -8.02 5.30 -7.50
N VAL A 157 -6.96 5.42 -6.70
CA VAL A 157 -6.12 6.63 -6.69
C VAL A 157 -4.86 6.47 -7.57
N GLY A 158 -4.57 5.25 -8.03
CA GLY A 158 -3.30 4.93 -8.69
C GLY A 158 -2.16 5.00 -7.68
N TRP A 159 -1.00 5.57 -8.04
CA TRP A 159 0.10 5.79 -7.10
C TRP A 159 -0.34 6.66 -5.90
N PRO A 160 0.01 6.30 -4.65
CA PRO A 160 -0.44 7.04 -3.45
C PRO A 160 0.01 8.50 -3.39
N VAL A 161 1.16 8.82 -3.99
CA VAL A 161 1.70 10.18 -4.08
C VAL A 161 2.02 10.47 -5.53
N LYS A 162 1.58 11.62 -6.02
CA LYS A 162 1.84 12.10 -7.39
C LYS A 162 2.14 13.59 -7.33
N TYR A 163 3.08 14.02 -8.15
CA TYR A 163 3.34 15.43 -8.41
C TYR A 163 2.98 15.74 -9.85
N ARG A 164 2.29 16.85 -10.06
CA ARG A 164 1.99 17.37 -11.39
C ARG A 164 2.80 18.64 -11.60
N VAL A 165 3.49 18.70 -12.73
CA VAL A 165 4.20 19.89 -13.21
C VAL A 165 3.46 20.37 -14.46
N ASP A 166 2.91 21.58 -14.41
CA ASP A 166 2.15 22.18 -15.50
C ASP A 166 2.84 23.46 -15.99
N GLY A 167 2.76 23.71 -17.30
CA GLY A 167 3.32 24.89 -17.92
C GLY A 167 3.04 24.94 -19.43
N PRO A 168 3.19 26.12 -20.07
CA PRO A 168 2.86 26.30 -21.49
C PRO A 168 3.89 25.68 -22.44
N ASP A 169 5.14 25.48 -22.01
CA ASP A 169 6.23 24.91 -22.82
C ASP A 169 6.51 23.45 -22.40
N PRO A 170 6.24 22.46 -23.28
CA PRO A 170 6.49 21.04 -23.00
C PRO A 170 7.95 20.70 -22.67
N THR A 171 8.92 21.37 -23.30
CA THR A 171 10.34 21.09 -23.10
C THR A 171 10.77 21.55 -21.71
N GLN A 172 10.34 22.74 -21.30
CA GLN A 172 10.60 23.27 -19.97
C GLN A 172 9.90 22.43 -18.88
N VAL A 173 8.63 22.07 -19.09
CA VAL A 173 7.88 21.20 -18.16
C VAL A 173 8.60 19.87 -17.94
N ARG A 174 9.07 19.22 -19.02
CA ARG A 174 9.83 17.97 -18.92
C ARG A 174 11.12 18.14 -18.12
N SER A 175 11.87 19.22 -18.35
CA SER A 175 13.10 19.50 -17.61
C SER A 175 12.82 19.68 -16.11
N ILE A 176 11.78 20.44 -15.74
CA ILE A 176 11.41 20.66 -14.35
C ILE A 176 10.92 19.36 -13.70
N ALA A 177 10.12 18.56 -14.41
CA ALA A 177 9.66 17.27 -13.92
C ALA A 177 10.82 16.32 -13.57
N LEU A 178 11.88 16.31 -14.38
CA LEU A 178 13.09 15.54 -14.10
C LEU A 178 13.85 16.06 -12.86
N GLN A 179 13.90 17.38 -12.67
CA GLN A 179 14.51 17.97 -11.46
C GLN A 179 13.72 17.62 -10.19
N VAL A 180 12.39 17.64 -10.26
CA VAL A 180 11.53 17.19 -9.14
C VAL A 180 11.76 15.72 -8.84
N ALA A 181 11.83 14.87 -9.87
CA ALA A 181 12.11 13.45 -9.71
C ALA A 181 13.49 13.19 -9.05
N ASP A 182 14.53 13.91 -9.48
CA ASP A 182 15.89 13.80 -8.91
C ASP A 182 15.94 14.28 -7.45
N ALA A 183 15.22 15.36 -7.11
CA ALA A 183 15.13 15.83 -5.73
C ALA A 183 14.44 14.82 -4.81
N LEU A 184 13.38 14.17 -5.28
CA LEU A 184 12.64 13.13 -4.54
C LEU A 184 13.41 11.81 -4.45
N GLY A 185 14.24 11.47 -5.44
CA GLY A 185 15.03 10.24 -5.45
C GLY A 185 16.24 10.26 -4.50
N LYS A 186 16.60 11.42 -3.94
CA LYS A 186 17.74 11.58 -3.01
C LYS A 186 17.38 11.37 -1.55
N THR A 187 16.09 11.36 -1.21
CA THR A 187 15.56 11.09 0.14
C THR A 187 15.24 9.63 0.32
#